data_AF-A0A7V2G463-F1
#
_entry.id   AF-A0A7V2G463-F1
#
_cell.length_a   1.000
_cell.length_b   1.000
_cell.length_c   1.000
_cell.angle_alpha   90.00
_cell.angle_beta   90.00
_cell.angle_gamma   90.00
#
_symmetry.space_group_name_H-M   'P 1'
#
loop_
_entity.id
_entity.type
_entity.pdbx_description
1 polymer ?
#
loop_
_entity_poly.entity_id
_entity_poly.type
_entity_poly.pdbx_seq_one_letter_code
_entity_poly.pdbx_strand_id
1 'polypeptide(L)'
;MLAAALAPGTALGQTEVRTSPLPNYNLVQLSVAASAVPIEQFETRTMEIGSCADAVKLGKAMGAKVERKAFVHATELPPQLRPLLKDLPNGMATPVLSEDGATLHVLVVCSRA
;
A
#
# COMPACT_ATOMS: atom_id res chain seq x y z
N MET A 1 43.10 -18.09 53.52
CA MET A 1 42.22 -16.91 53.62
C MET A 1 41.15 -17.05 52.56
N LEU A 2 39.90 -16.74 52.94
CA LEU A 2 38.70 -16.76 52.12
C LEU A 2 38.78 -15.82 50.91
N ALA A 3 38.15 -16.20 49.79
CA ALA A 3 37.12 -15.38 49.14
C ALA A 3 36.39 -16.20 48.05
N ALA A 4 35.14 -16.55 48.33
CA ALA A 4 34.16 -16.94 47.33
C ALA A 4 33.52 -15.67 46.74
N ALA A 5 33.14 -15.68 45.46
CA ALA A 5 32.00 -14.89 44.97
C ALA A 5 31.44 -15.51 43.69
N LEU A 6 30.18 -15.94 43.78
CA LEU A 6 29.31 -16.44 42.72
C LEU A 6 28.62 -15.26 42.01
N ALA A 7 28.43 -15.42 40.69
CA ALA A 7 27.25 -15.01 39.89
C ALA A 7 27.02 -13.49 39.66
N PRO A 8 25.98 -13.09 38.89
CA PRO A 8 25.42 -13.56 37.61
C PRO A 8 25.23 -12.40 36.58
N GLY A 9 24.78 -12.73 35.36
CA GLY A 9 23.98 -11.82 34.52
C GLY A 9 24.80 -10.81 33.70
N THR A 10 24.41 -10.44 32.49
CA THR A 10 23.15 -10.57 31.78
C THR A 10 23.46 -10.73 30.29
N ALA A 11 22.88 -11.74 29.67
CA ALA A 11 22.65 -11.75 28.24
C ALA A 11 21.82 -10.49 27.91
N LEU A 12 22.44 -9.46 27.37
CA LEU A 12 21.73 -8.46 26.58
C LEU A 12 21.47 -9.11 25.23
N GLY A 13 20.47 -10.00 25.21
CA GLY A 13 19.69 -10.18 24.01
C GLY A 13 19.20 -8.80 23.62
N GLN A 14 19.88 -8.20 22.64
CA GLN A 14 19.27 -7.14 21.87
C GLN A 14 18.13 -7.81 21.12
N THR A 15 17.01 -8.01 21.81
CA THR A 15 15.72 -7.97 21.14
C THR A 15 15.62 -6.53 20.69
N GLU A 16 16.26 -6.23 19.55
CA GLU A 16 15.77 -5.20 18.67
C GLU A 16 14.32 -5.56 18.46
N VAL A 17 13.48 -4.87 19.23
CA VAL A 17 12.06 -4.79 19.01
C VAL A 17 11.96 -4.35 17.56
N ARG A 18 11.78 -5.31 16.64
CA ARG A 18 11.34 -5.05 15.28
C ARG A 18 9.89 -4.59 15.36
N THR A 19 9.65 -3.48 16.04
CA THR A 19 8.62 -2.55 15.60
C THR A 19 9.12 -2.06 14.25
N SER A 20 8.88 -2.86 13.21
CA SER A 20 8.46 -2.26 11.96
C SER A 20 7.02 -1.86 12.23
N PRO A 21 6.72 -0.61 12.67
CA PRO A 21 5.37 -0.12 12.52
C PRO A 21 5.11 -0.20 11.02
N LEU A 22 4.33 -1.21 10.61
CA LEU A 22 3.89 -1.29 9.25
C LEU A 22 3.18 0.04 8.96
N PRO A 23 3.58 0.76 7.90
CA PRO A 23 3.08 2.09 7.66
C PRO A 23 1.56 2.04 7.45
N ASN A 24 0.91 3.14 7.83
CA ASN A 24 -0.47 3.39 7.48
C ASN A 24 -0.51 4.15 6.15
N TYR A 25 -1.42 3.75 5.28
CA TYR A 25 -1.55 4.35 3.96
C TYR A 25 -2.83 5.16 3.85
N ASN A 26 -2.71 6.34 3.25
CA ASN A 26 -3.85 7.03 2.67
C ASN A 26 -3.85 6.74 1.18
N LEU A 27 -4.91 6.10 0.69
CA LEU A 27 -5.02 5.61 -0.67
C LEU A 27 -6.24 6.21 -1.38
N VAL A 28 -6.12 6.35 -2.70
CA VAL A 28 -7.27 6.48 -3.60
C VAL A 28 -7.36 5.19 -4.40
N GLN A 29 -8.51 4.53 -4.35
CA GLN A 29 -8.82 3.39 -5.19
C GLN A 29 -9.69 3.84 -6.36
N LEU A 30 -9.26 3.50 -7.57
CA LEU A 30 -10.07 3.61 -8.78
C LEU A 30 -10.54 2.21 -9.14
N SER A 31 -11.83 2.05 -9.42
CA SER A 31 -12.40 0.76 -9.83
C SER A 31 -13.29 0.92 -11.05
N VAL A 32 -13.11 0.07 -12.06
CA VAL A 32 -13.93 0.01 -13.27
C VAL A 32 -14.36 -1.42 -13.54
N ALA A 33 -15.53 -1.61 -14.16
CA ALA A 33 -15.89 -2.93 -14.67
C ALA A 33 -14.95 -3.30 -15.82
N ALA A 34 -14.41 -4.52 -15.82
CA ALA A 34 -13.55 -5.04 -16.89
C ALA A 34 -14.25 -5.08 -18.26
N SER A 35 -15.60 -5.12 -18.26
CA SER A 35 -16.42 -5.02 -19.46
C SER A 35 -16.60 -3.59 -19.99
N ALA A 36 -16.37 -2.56 -19.16
CA ALA A 36 -16.56 -1.16 -19.54
C ALA A 36 -15.29 -0.54 -20.13
N VAL A 37 -14.11 -0.98 -19.66
CA VAL A 37 -12.82 -0.44 -20.08
C VAL A 37 -11.83 -1.59 -20.27
N PRO A 38 -11.17 -1.71 -21.45
CA PRO A 38 -10.10 -2.69 -21.65
C PRO A 38 -8.96 -2.50 -20.65
N ILE A 39 -8.38 -3.59 -20.16
CA ILE A 39 -7.33 -3.54 -19.13
C ILE A 39 -6.13 -2.69 -19.55
N GLU A 40 -5.66 -2.83 -20.80
CA GLU A 40 -4.54 -2.07 -21.35
C GLU A 40 -4.81 -0.56 -21.37
N GLN A 41 -6.05 -0.17 -21.67
CA GLN A 41 -6.46 1.23 -21.67
C GLN A 41 -6.55 1.77 -20.24
N PHE A 42 -7.08 0.98 -19.31
CA PHE A 42 -7.15 1.38 -17.90
C PHE A 42 -5.74 1.53 -17.31
N GLU A 43 -4.85 0.57 -17.59
CA GLU A 43 -3.44 0.61 -17.19
C GLU A 43 -2.75 1.86 -17.73
N THR A 44 -2.76 2.06 -19.06
CA THR A 44 -2.10 3.21 -19.71
C THR A 44 -2.54 4.53 -19.08
N ARG A 45 -3.84 4.72 -18.88
CA ARG A 45 -4.36 5.97 -18.29
C ARG A 45 -3.98 6.14 -16.83
N THR A 46 -3.97 5.07 -16.05
CA THR A 46 -3.60 5.14 -14.63
C THR A 46 -2.10 5.35 -14.41
N MET A 47 -1.25 4.95 -15.36
CA MET A 47 0.19 5.24 -15.31
C MET A 47 0.51 6.74 -15.47
N GLU A 48 -0.39 7.53 -16.03
CA GLU A 48 -0.24 8.98 -16.15
C GLU A 48 -0.58 9.73 -14.84
N ILE A 49 -1.06 9.02 -13.81
CA ILE A 49 -1.38 9.62 -12.53
C ILE A 49 -0.09 10.05 -11.83
N GLY A 50 0.09 11.36 -11.68
CA GLY A 50 1.18 11.97 -10.89
C GLY A 50 0.77 12.43 -9.49
N SER A 51 -0.53 12.40 -9.16
CA SER A 51 -1.03 12.80 -7.84
C SER A 51 -2.38 12.16 -7.52
N CYS A 52 -2.74 12.10 -6.23
CA CYS A 52 -4.07 11.66 -5.83
C CYS A 52 -5.21 12.57 -6.30
N ALA A 53 -4.93 13.85 -6.55
CA ALA A 53 -5.91 14.74 -7.16
C ALA A 53 -6.17 14.30 -8.62
N ASP A 54 -5.12 13.93 -9.34
CA ASP A 54 -5.23 13.46 -10.73
C ASP A 54 -5.90 12.10 -10.81
N ALA A 55 -5.64 11.20 -9.85
CA ALA A 55 -6.37 9.93 -9.73
C ALA A 55 -7.88 10.16 -9.64
N VAL A 56 -8.31 11.10 -8.79
CA VAL A 56 -9.73 11.42 -8.61
C VAL A 56 -10.33 12.07 -9.86
N LYS A 57 -9.59 12.96 -10.53
CA LYS A 57 -10.03 13.58 -11.79
C LYS A 57 -10.18 12.53 -12.89
N LEU A 58 -9.18 11.67 -13.06
CA LEU A 58 -9.19 10.58 -14.03
C LEU A 58 -10.35 9.63 -13.78
N GLY A 59 -10.52 9.19 -12.53
CA GLY A 59 -11.62 8.32 -12.15
C GLY A 59 -12.98 8.90 -12.51
N LYS A 60 -13.21 10.18 -12.22
CA LYS A 60 -14.45 10.86 -12.64
C LYS A 60 -14.61 10.94 -14.16
N ALA A 61 -13.53 11.28 -14.88
CA ALA A 61 -13.56 11.39 -16.35
C ALA A 61 -13.86 10.06 -17.04
N MET A 62 -13.49 8.94 -16.42
CA MET A 62 -13.72 7.59 -16.94
C MET A 62 -15.01 6.93 -16.42
N GLY A 63 -15.74 7.59 -15.52
CA GLY A 63 -16.87 6.97 -14.83
C GLY A 63 -16.46 5.84 -13.88
N ALA A 64 -15.20 5.81 -13.44
CA ALA A 64 -14.71 4.87 -12.46
C ALA A 64 -15.27 5.18 -11.07
N LYS A 65 -15.48 4.13 -10.26
CA LYS A 65 -15.74 4.28 -8.83
C LYS A 65 -14.46 4.78 -8.16
N VAL A 66 -14.55 5.92 -7.47
CA VAL A 66 -13.44 6.53 -6.74
C VAL A 66 -13.68 6.41 -5.25
N GLU A 67 -12.81 5.70 -4.55
CA GLU A 67 -12.88 5.52 -3.10
C GLU A 67 -11.63 6.06 -2.43
N ARG A 68 -11.79 6.94 -1.44
CA ARG A 68 -10.70 7.42 -0.60
C ARG A 68 -10.64 6.54 0.64
N LYS A 69 -9.54 5.82 0.82
CA LYS A 69 -9.30 4.97 1.98
C LYS A 69 -8.21 5.61 2.83
N ALA A 70 -8.58 6.15 3.98
CA ALA A 70 -7.64 6.71 4.94
C ALA A 70 -7.24 5.65 5.96
N PHE A 71 -6.02 5.73 6.49
CA PHE A 71 -5.52 4.86 7.57
C PHE A 71 -5.58 3.35 7.25
N VAL A 72 -5.28 2.96 6.00
CA VAL A 72 -5.19 1.54 5.65
C VAL A 72 -3.92 0.96 6.26
N HIS A 73 -4.07 0.05 7.21
CA HIS A 73 -2.93 -0.62 7.83
C HIS A 73 -2.31 -1.60 6.83
N ALA A 74 -0.97 -1.69 6.79
CA ALA A 74 -0.35 -2.63 5.86
C ALA A 74 -0.72 -4.11 6.12
N THR A 75 -1.19 -4.46 7.32
CA THR A 75 -1.71 -5.80 7.63
C THR A 75 -3.03 -6.11 6.93
N GLU A 76 -3.86 -5.11 6.68
CA GLU A 76 -5.14 -5.23 5.96
C GLU A 76 -4.94 -5.36 4.46
N LEU A 77 -3.77 -4.93 3.96
CA LEU A 77 -3.40 -5.10 2.57
C LEU A 77 -3.03 -6.57 2.28
N PRO A 78 -3.45 -7.10 1.13
CA PRO A 78 -2.94 -8.36 0.59
C PRO A 78 -1.41 -8.44 0.66
N PRO A 79 -0.81 -9.58 1.07
CA PRO A 79 0.63 -9.68 1.27
C PRO A 79 1.48 -9.24 0.07
N GLN A 80 1.00 -9.50 -1.14
CA GLN A 80 1.63 -9.07 -2.40
C GLN A 80 1.66 -7.56 -2.63
N LEU A 81 0.69 -6.81 -2.08
CA LEU A 81 0.62 -5.35 -2.23
C LEU A 81 1.46 -4.60 -1.21
N ARG A 82 1.83 -5.25 -0.09
CA ARG A 82 2.63 -4.62 0.97
C ARG A 82 3.99 -4.12 0.48
N PRO A 83 4.84 -4.94 -0.18
CA PRO A 83 6.12 -4.45 -0.69
C PRO A 83 5.92 -3.43 -1.82
N LEU A 84 4.94 -3.65 -2.69
CA LEU A 84 4.64 -2.74 -3.80
C LEU A 84 4.29 -1.34 -3.28
N LEU A 85 3.33 -1.22 -2.36
CA LEU A 85 2.89 0.07 -1.83
C LEU A 85 3.93 0.73 -0.93
N LYS A 86 4.84 -0.06 -0.35
CA LYS A 86 5.99 0.46 0.40
C LYS A 86 6.95 1.22 -0.52
N ASP A 87 7.28 0.65 -1.68
CA ASP A 87 8.30 1.18 -2.58
C ASP A 87 7.75 2.15 -3.64
N LEU A 88 6.43 2.14 -3.87
CA LEU A 88 5.77 3.04 -4.82
C LEU A 88 5.96 4.52 -4.40
N PRO A 89 6.14 5.50 -5.29
CA PRO A 89 6.13 6.91 -4.89
C PRO A 89 4.72 7.39 -4.48
N ASN A 90 4.63 8.44 -3.65
CA ASN A 90 3.35 9.11 -3.43
C ASN A 90 2.88 9.74 -4.74
N GLY A 91 1.58 9.71 -5.00
CA GLY A 91 0.96 10.18 -6.22
C GLY A 91 0.95 9.16 -7.35
N MET A 92 1.66 8.03 -7.22
CA MET A 92 1.71 7.00 -8.26
C MET A 92 0.67 5.90 -8.03
N ALA A 93 0.21 5.34 -9.14
CA ALA A 93 -0.67 4.18 -9.21
C ALA A 93 0.09 2.85 -9.08
N THR A 94 -0.54 1.86 -8.44
CA THR A 94 -0.14 0.46 -8.59
C THR A 94 -0.42 -0.04 -10.00
N PRO A 95 0.20 -1.16 -10.43
CA PRO A 95 -0.31 -1.91 -11.57
C PRO A 95 -1.79 -2.26 -11.38
N VAL A 96 -2.47 -2.52 -12.50
CA VAL A 96 -3.89 -2.90 -12.47
C VAL A 96 -4.05 -4.24 -11.77
N LEU A 97 -4.93 -4.26 -10.78
CA LEU A 97 -5.33 -5.42 -10.03
C LEU A 97 -6.69 -5.87 -10.55
N SER A 98 -6.82 -7.16 -10.88
CA SER A 98 -8.09 -7.73 -11.30
C SER A 98 -8.73 -8.47 -10.13
N GLU A 99 -9.96 -8.10 -9.77
CA GLU A 99 -10.81 -8.81 -8.81
C GLU A 99 -11.78 -9.70 -9.59
N ASP A 100 -11.60 -11.01 -9.45
CA ASP A 100 -12.42 -12.08 -10.06
C ASP A 100 -12.62 -11.97 -11.58
N GLY A 101 -11.78 -11.20 -12.28
CA GLY A 101 -11.91 -10.90 -13.70
C GLY A 101 -13.04 -9.92 -14.05
N ALA A 102 -13.85 -9.50 -13.07
CA ALA A 102 -15.02 -8.65 -13.28
C ALA A 102 -14.70 -7.17 -13.06
N THR A 103 -13.81 -6.87 -12.12
CA THR A 103 -13.49 -5.49 -11.72
C THR A 103 -11.98 -5.26 -11.81
N LEU A 104 -11.60 -4.15 -12.42
CA LEU A 104 -10.22 -3.68 -12.46
C LEU A 104 -10.04 -2.58 -11.42
N HIS A 105 -8.97 -2.68 -10.64
CA HIS A 105 -8.63 -1.75 -9.58
C HIS A 105 -7.23 -1.20 -9.74
N VAL A 106 -7.05 0.04 -9.34
CA VAL A 106 -5.74 0.64 -9.11
C VAL A 106 -5.76 1.37 -7.79
N LEU A 107 -4.68 1.24 -7.02
CA LEU A 107 -4.47 1.96 -5.78
C LEU A 107 -3.44 3.06 -6.02
N VAL A 108 -3.73 4.27 -5.58
CA VAL A 108 -2.81 5.41 -5.66
C VAL A 108 -2.42 5.82 -4.25
N VAL A 109 -1.12 5.88 -3.96
CA VAL A 109 -0.65 6.23 -2.62
C VAL A 109 -0.65 7.74 -2.45
N CYS A 110 -1.47 8.27 -1.55
CA CYS A 110 -1.53 9.71 -1.29
C CYS A 110 -0.52 10.15 -0.23
N SER A 111 -0.40 9.35 0.83
CA SER A 111 0.60 9.55 1.86
C SER A 111 0.81 8.27 2.67
N ARG A 112 1.93 8.24 3.40
CA ARG A 112 2.32 7.20 4.34
C ARG A 112 2.54 7.85 5.70
N ALA A 113 2.05 7.20 6.76
CA ALA A 113 2.23 7.62 8.15
C ALA A 113 2.85 6.50 8.97
#